data_AF-A0A6A6YTD9-F1
#
_entry.id   AF-A0A6A6YTD9-F1
#
_cell.length_a   1.000
_cell.length_b   1.000
_cell.length_c   1.000
_cell.angle_alpha   90.00
_cell.angle_beta   90.00
_cell.angle_gamma   90.00
#
_symmetry.space_group_name_H-M   'P 1'
#
loop_
_entity.id
_entity.type
_entity.pdbx_description
1 polymer ?
#
loop_
_entity_poly.entity_id
_entity_poly.type
_entity_poly.pdbx_seq_one_letter_code
_entity_poly.pdbx_strand_id
1 'polypeptide(L)'
;MVKRLELDVTKMPHRSPTGRAELDLTTLITPLRTLKEVEIFDPHDRPPYRQAQLTVRRLASRHYPPGLFTSLDQSGARLKGWTWNHFLLTETINSASILRMKDVHGQVSFQTLRDLVLTNFPQDLADVEDQPSQEELLASALAALPSLRAISFVSSTVVNERLLPLLPETLVSLTIANCGMLTSEVLGAYLLTHGNQLEELILNHNQALNLSFLPDLKSSCPRLEVLRMDLNYYSTFTTSRDADPKYDELLTEEEVPSWPSTLQVLDLVYLRKWSAPAAKTFFKSLIHAAAELPDLRELVLKAMVDVNWRERAAFRDEWIPRFKRVFLERSAPPSDHLVSLRAFREWKASQVAGGNGNATAQGDVSEDEMDEATTTSPIISSPSDGMESSDSDAPILPRGARRRQARGSDDIWDTKRLRSRARTSESENDTNSPQEVIVEKHVQGRCRVVDIRIDNLRPREDVFDEGDFLDSEVSGDEDWNGNEENDNDGYAW
;
A
#
# COMPACT_ATOMS: atom_id res chain seq x y z
N MET A 1 -12.99 -3.32 -24.91
CA MET A 1 -12.22 -2.09 -25.18
C MET A 1 -11.10 -1.99 -24.17
N VAL A 2 -9.85 -1.88 -24.63
CA VAL A 2 -8.66 -1.78 -23.77
C VAL A 2 -8.55 -0.36 -23.21
N LYS A 3 -8.15 -0.23 -21.94
CA LYS A 3 -7.97 1.07 -21.25
C LYS A 3 -6.53 1.29 -20.78
N ARG A 4 -5.85 0.23 -20.35
CA ARG A 4 -4.48 0.21 -19.88
C ARG A 4 -3.69 -0.82 -20.70
N LEU A 5 -2.44 -0.50 -21.02
CA LEU A 5 -1.50 -1.37 -21.72
C LEU A 5 -0.22 -1.46 -20.88
N GLU A 6 0.06 -2.64 -20.36
CA GLU A 6 1.29 -2.96 -19.62
C GLU A 6 2.23 -3.78 -20.50
N LEU A 7 3.51 -3.39 -20.54
CA LEU A 7 4.52 -3.99 -21.41
C LEU A 7 5.83 -4.17 -20.64
N ASP A 8 6.18 -5.44 -20.41
CA ASP A 8 7.44 -5.86 -19.81
C ASP A 8 8.58 -5.76 -20.83
N VAL A 9 9.51 -4.83 -20.60
CA VAL A 9 10.69 -4.56 -21.44
C VAL A 9 11.59 -5.79 -21.58
N THR A 10 11.63 -6.69 -20.60
CA THR A 10 12.43 -7.93 -20.69
C THR A 10 11.82 -8.96 -21.64
N LYS A 11 10.52 -8.85 -21.92
CA LYS A 11 9.76 -9.72 -22.84
C LYS A 11 9.51 -9.10 -24.21
N MET A 12 9.86 -7.82 -24.42
CA MET A 12 9.85 -7.21 -25.75
C MET A 12 10.88 -7.90 -26.67
N PRO A 13 10.49 -8.30 -27.90
CA PRO A 13 11.42 -8.94 -28.82
C PRO A 13 12.57 -8.00 -29.16
N HIS A 14 13.80 -8.48 -28.99
CA HIS A 14 14.99 -7.75 -29.39
C HIS A 14 15.07 -7.66 -30.91
N ARG A 15 15.65 -6.57 -31.41
CA ARG A 15 15.85 -6.31 -32.85
C ARG A 15 16.54 -7.50 -33.50
N SER A 16 15.78 -8.31 -34.24
CA SER A 16 16.20 -9.70 -34.49
C SER A 16 17.14 -9.78 -35.69
N PRO A 17 18.38 -10.30 -35.56
CA PRO A 17 19.28 -10.49 -36.69
C PRO A 17 18.77 -11.57 -37.68
N THR A 18 17.67 -12.26 -37.35
CA THR A 18 17.04 -13.28 -38.22
C THR A 18 15.66 -12.85 -38.76
N GLY A 19 15.22 -11.61 -38.54
CA GLY A 19 14.06 -11.02 -39.23
C GLY A 19 12.70 -11.70 -38.98
N ARG A 20 12.57 -12.56 -37.96
CA ARG A 20 11.26 -13.08 -37.53
C ARG A 20 10.46 -11.96 -36.87
N ALA A 21 9.16 -11.93 -37.17
CA ALA A 21 8.24 -10.83 -36.88
C ALA A 21 8.45 -10.19 -35.50
N GLU A 22 8.95 -8.96 -35.51
CA GLU A 22 9.01 -8.09 -34.34
C GLU A 22 7.58 -7.73 -33.94
N LEU A 23 7.30 -7.66 -32.63
CA LEU A 23 5.98 -7.28 -32.12
C LEU A 23 5.84 -5.77 -32.28
N ASP A 24 5.34 -5.35 -33.43
CA ASP A 24 5.24 -3.95 -33.81
C ASP A 24 4.17 -3.22 -32.98
N LEU A 25 4.64 -2.58 -31.91
CA LEU A 25 3.83 -1.78 -30.99
C LEU A 25 3.10 -0.61 -31.69
N THR A 26 3.57 -0.14 -32.85
CA THR A 26 2.84 0.88 -33.62
C THR A 26 1.53 0.31 -34.17
N THR A 27 1.56 -0.90 -34.73
CA THR A 27 0.36 -1.61 -35.22
C THR A 27 -0.59 -2.00 -34.10
N LEU A 28 -0.04 -2.33 -32.91
CA LEU A 28 -0.84 -2.65 -31.73
C LEU A 28 -1.58 -1.42 -31.19
N ILE A 29 -0.94 -0.25 -31.17
CA ILE A 29 -1.46 0.97 -30.53
C ILE A 29 -2.43 1.76 -31.43
N THR A 30 -2.16 1.83 -32.74
CA THR A 30 -3.00 2.57 -33.71
C THR A 30 -4.53 2.31 -33.60
N PRO A 31 -5.04 1.07 -33.38
CA PRO A 31 -6.48 0.83 -33.19
C PRO A 31 -7.02 1.19 -31.79
N LEU A 32 -6.19 1.44 -30.78
CA LEU A 32 -6.59 1.50 -29.37
C LEU A 32 -7.11 2.89 -28.92
N ARG A 33 -8.14 3.40 -29.60
CA ARG A 33 -8.75 4.74 -29.33
C ARG A 33 -9.27 4.97 -27.90
N THR A 34 -9.39 3.91 -27.08
CA THR A 34 -9.87 3.97 -25.69
C THR A 34 -8.75 3.88 -24.64
N LEU A 35 -7.49 3.85 -25.09
CA LEU A 35 -6.29 3.78 -24.26
C LEU A 35 -6.12 5.07 -23.42
N LYS A 36 -5.78 4.88 -22.14
CA LYS A 36 -5.61 5.93 -21.12
C LYS A 36 -4.32 5.79 -20.33
N GLU A 37 -3.87 4.56 -20.11
CA GLU A 37 -2.64 4.28 -19.37
C GLU A 37 -1.73 3.40 -20.23
N VAL A 38 -0.46 3.79 -20.34
CA VAL A 38 0.59 2.96 -20.97
C VAL A 38 1.78 2.89 -20.02
N GLU A 39 2.07 1.67 -19.56
CA GLU A 39 3.17 1.39 -18.66
C GLU A 39 4.16 0.46 -19.37
N ILE A 40 5.28 1.03 -19.82
CA ILE A 40 6.42 0.27 -20.32
C ILE A 40 7.42 0.18 -19.17
N PHE A 41 7.52 -1.00 -18.54
CA PHE A 41 8.25 -1.21 -17.30
C PHE A 41 9.32 -2.30 -17.43
N ASP A 42 10.38 -2.19 -16.64
CA ASP A 42 11.29 -3.29 -16.37
C ASP A 42 10.88 -3.91 -15.01
N PRO A 43 10.68 -5.24 -14.90
CA PRO A 43 10.32 -5.90 -13.64
C PRO A 43 11.25 -5.59 -12.47
N HIS A 44 12.50 -5.20 -12.74
CA HIS A 44 13.52 -4.92 -11.74
C HIS A 44 13.64 -3.44 -11.35
N ASP A 45 12.84 -2.55 -11.97
CA ASP A 45 12.62 -1.18 -11.50
C ASP A 45 11.56 -1.14 -10.37
N ARG A 46 11.20 -2.32 -9.84
CA ARG A 46 10.34 -2.59 -8.69
C ARG A 46 11.19 -3.28 -7.59
N PRO A 47 10.73 -3.40 -6.34
CA PRO A 47 11.49 -4.09 -5.28
C PRO A 47 11.92 -5.50 -5.72
N PRO A 48 13.17 -5.94 -5.47
CA PRO A 48 14.20 -5.31 -4.62
C PRO A 48 15.17 -4.33 -5.32
N TYR A 49 14.83 -3.75 -6.49
CA TYR A 49 15.60 -2.67 -7.16
C TYR A 49 17.11 -2.93 -7.43
N ARG A 50 17.55 -4.19 -7.48
CA ARG A 50 18.97 -4.59 -7.53
C ARG A 50 19.68 -4.06 -8.79
N GLN A 51 20.67 -3.17 -8.63
CA GLN A 51 21.35 -2.47 -9.73
C GLN A 51 22.26 -3.36 -10.58
N ALA A 52 22.69 -4.52 -10.08
CA ALA A 52 23.65 -5.42 -10.72
C ALA A 52 23.37 -5.73 -12.22
N GLN A 53 22.11 -5.70 -12.62
CA GLN A 53 21.66 -5.98 -13.98
C GLN A 53 21.52 -4.73 -14.87
N LEU A 54 21.52 -3.50 -14.31
CA LEU A 54 21.40 -2.26 -15.08
C LEU A 54 22.57 -2.09 -16.05
N THR A 55 23.79 -2.48 -15.63
CA THR A 55 24.99 -2.50 -16.49
C THR A 55 24.81 -3.42 -17.71
N VAL A 56 24.17 -4.57 -17.52
CA VAL A 56 23.84 -5.50 -18.62
C VAL A 56 22.74 -4.93 -19.51
N ARG A 57 21.79 -4.16 -18.96
CA ARG A 57 20.69 -3.54 -19.72
C ARG A 57 21.13 -2.32 -20.54
N ARG A 58 22.11 -1.52 -20.08
CA ARG A 58 22.76 -0.48 -20.91
C ARG A 58 23.37 -1.07 -22.19
N LEU A 59 23.86 -2.31 -22.13
CA LEU A 59 24.44 -3.03 -23.27
C LEU A 59 23.39 -3.69 -24.19
N ALA A 60 22.10 -3.62 -23.86
CA ALA A 60 21.02 -4.30 -24.59
C ALA A 60 20.29 -3.44 -25.63
N SER A 61 20.66 -2.15 -25.79
CA SER A 61 20.08 -1.17 -26.72
C SER A 61 18.54 -1.10 -26.73
N ARG A 62 17.94 -1.22 -25.55
CA ARG A 62 16.49 -1.21 -25.34
C ARG A 62 15.96 0.22 -25.34
N HIS A 63 15.63 0.75 -26.51
CA HIS A 63 15.03 2.09 -26.66
C HIS A 63 13.50 2.02 -26.81
N TYR A 64 12.80 3.13 -26.52
CA TYR A 64 11.41 3.30 -26.94
C TYR A 64 11.29 3.13 -28.48
N PRO A 65 10.39 2.27 -28.99
CA PRO A 65 10.26 1.99 -30.41
C PRO A 65 10.14 3.24 -31.30
N PRO A 66 10.80 3.27 -32.48
CA PRO A 66 10.62 4.35 -33.43
C PRO A 66 9.15 4.44 -33.86
N GLY A 67 8.59 5.64 -33.88
CA GLY A 67 7.18 5.88 -34.22
C GLY A 67 6.18 5.69 -33.08
N LEU A 68 6.54 5.13 -31.90
CA LEU A 68 5.62 4.89 -30.77
C LEU A 68 4.71 6.09 -30.44
N PHE A 69 5.32 7.25 -30.22
CA PHE A 69 4.62 8.49 -29.86
C PHE A 69 3.76 9.01 -31.02
N THR A 70 4.24 8.89 -32.25
CA THR A 70 3.49 9.21 -33.47
C THR A 70 2.25 8.33 -33.62
N SER A 71 2.33 7.03 -33.27
CA SER A 71 1.20 6.10 -33.29
C SER A 71 0.21 6.34 -32.15
N LEU A 72 0.68 6.75 -30.97
CA LEU A 72 -0.19 7.21 -29.88
C LEU A 72 -1.02 8.42 -30.33
N ASP A 73 -0.40 9.42 -30.95
CA ASP A 73 -1.11 10.61 -31.43
C ASP A 73 -2.05 10.29 -32.61
N GLN A 74 -1.61 9.48 -33.58
CA GLN A 74 -2.45 8.99 -34.70
C GLN A 74 -3.65 8.14 -34.25
N SER A 75 -3.54 7.42 -33.13
CA SER A 75 -4.67 6.66 -32.57
C SER A 75 -5.79 7.57 -32.03
N GLY A 76 -5.49 8.85 -31.77
CA GLY A 76 -6.39 9.78 -31.09
C GLY A 76 -6.63 9.46 -29.61
N ALA A 77 -5.83 8.57 -29.02
CA ALA A 77 -5.85 8.29 -27.58
C ALA A 77 -5.56 9.54 -26.76
N ARG A 78 -6.12 9.60 -25.55
CA ARG A 78 -5.94 10.71 -24.60
C ARG A 78 -5.48 10.11 -23.28
N LEU A 79 -4.16 10.10 -23.09
CA LEU A 79 -3.53 9.47 -21.96
C LEU A 79 -3.83 10.23 -20.65
N LYS A 80 -3.77 9.48 -19.56
CA LYS A 80 -3.90 9.90 -18.17
C LYS A 80 -2.67 9.48 -17.37
N GLY A 81 -2.26 8.22 -17.53
CA GLY A 81 -1.08 7.63 -16.90
C GLY A 81 0.02 7.28 -17.91
N TRP A 82 1.26 7.64 -17.62
CA TRP A 82 2.43 7.29 -18.43
C TRP A 82 3.70 7.08 -17.58
N THR A 83 4.55 6.14 -18.00
CA THR A 83 5.85 5.85 -17.35
C THR A 83 7.03 6.15 -18.29
N TRP A 84 7.86 7.12 -17.92
CA TRP A 84 9.19 7.31 -18.51
C TRP A 84 10.24 6.51 -17.76
N ASN A 85 11.09 5.80 -18.50
CA ASN A 85 12.31 5.19 -17.98
C ASN A 85 13.51 5.79 -18.71
N HIS A 86 14.44 6.38 -17.97
CA HIS A 86 15.61 7.06 -18.54
C HIS A 86 16.42 6.15 -19.47
N PHE A 87 16.61 4.88 -19.09
CA PHE A 87 17.35 3.90 -19.90
C PHE A 87 16.67 3.51 -21.23
N LEU A 88 15.38 3.85 -21.41
CA LEU A 88 14.65 3.67 -22.67
C LEU A 88 14.68 4.92 -23.57
N LEU A 89 14.97 6.09 -22.99
CA LEU A 89 15.13 7.35 -23.74
C LEU A 89 16.45 7.38 -24.51
N THR A 90 17.54 6.92 -23.89
CA THR A 90 18.90 7.04 -24.43
C THR A 90 19.92 6.14 -23.71
N GLU A 91 20.98 5.72 -24.42
CA GLU A 91 22.14 5.01 -23.85
C GLU A 91 23.12 5.92 -23.08
N THR A 92 23.07 7.25 -23.28
CA THR A 92 23.97 8.22 -22.64
C THR A 92 23.20 9.34 -21.97
N ILE A 93 23.61 9.77 -20.78
CA ILE A 93 23.01 10.93 -20.11
C ILE A 93 23.22 12.16 -21.02
N ASN A 94 22.13 12.77 -21.50
CA ASN A 94 22.19 13.96 -22.35
C ASN A 94 20.89 14.78 -22.28
N SER A 95 21.03 16.10 -22.37
CA SER A 95 19.95 17.09 -22.37
C SER A 95 18.93 16.88 -23.51
N ALA A 96 19.38 16.35 -24.65
CA ALA A 96 18.53 16.09 -25.81
C ALA A 96 17.44 15.03 -25.54
N SER A 97 17.68 14.08 -24.63
CA SER A 97 16.68 13.09 -24.22
C SER A 97 15.48 13.72 -23.49
N ILE A 98 15.72 14.75 -22.69
CA ILE A 98 14.70 15.48 -21.92
C ILE A 98 13.99 16.52 -22.80
N LEU A 99 14.71 17.16 -23.73
CA LEU A 99 14.09 17.98 -24.77
C LEU A 99 13.13 17.14 -25.64
N ARG A 100 13.54 15.94 -26.07
CA ARG A 100 12.65 15.00 -26.78
C ARG A 100 11.43 14.59 -25.94
N MET A 101 11.58 14.43 -24.63
CA MET A 101 10.46 14.16 -23.72
C MET A 101 9.48 15.35 -23.67
N LYS A 102 9.99 16.59 -23.61
CA LYS A 102 9.20 17.82 -23.69
C LYS A 102 8.43 17.94 -25.02
N ASP A 103 9.07 17.58 -26.14
CA ASP A 103 8.41 17.54 -27.46
C ASP A 103 7.28 16.51 -27.51
N VAL A 104 7.43 15.36 -26.81
CA VAL A 104 6.36 14.36 -26.67
C VAL A 104 5.24 14.86 -25.76
N HIS A 105 5.54 15.54 -24.65
CA HIS A 105 4.53 16.13 -23.77
C HIS A 105 3.66 17.17 -24.49
N GLY A 106 4.20 17.88 -25.49
CA GLY A 106 3.46 18.80 -26.35
C GLY A 106 2.44 18.13 -27.30
N GLN A 107 2.42 16.79 -27.43
CA GLN A 107 1.52 16.07 -28.32
C GLN A 107 0.10 15.96 -27.73
N VAL A 108 -0.93 15.95 -28.59
CA VAL A 108 -2.34 16.01 -28.17
C VAL A 108 -2.73 14.82 -27.29
N SER A 109 -2.10 13.67 -27.55
CA SER A 109 -2.22 12.44 -26.76
C SER A 109 -1.72 12.56 -25.31
N PHE A 110 -0.77 13.47 -25.02
CA PHE A 110 -0.19 13.70 -23.68
C PHE A 110 -0.79 14.92 -22.95
N GLN A 111 -1.44 15.86 -23.64
CA GLN A 111 -2.01 17.07 -23.02
C GLN A 111 -3.13 16.81 -21.97
N THR A 112 -3.66 15.59 -21.89
CA THR A 112 -4.62 15.16 -20.85
C THR A 112 -4.01 14.37 -19.70
N LEU A 113 -2.68 14.18 -19.69
CA LEU A 113 -1.97 13.40 -18.68
C LEU A 113 -2.15 14.01 -17.30
N ARG A 114 -2.35 13.14 -16.30
CA ARG A 114 -2.53 13.51 -14.89
C ARG A 114 -1.50 12.87 -14.00
N ASP A 115 -1.05 11.68 -14.38
CA ASP A 115 -0.29 10.75 -13.56
C ASP A 115 0.99 10.39 -14.33
N LEU A 116 2.15 10.80 -13.83
CA LEU A 116 3.44 10.63 -14.51
C LEU A 116 4.45 9.92 -13.61
N VAL A 117 4.97 8.78 -14.08
CA VAL A 117 6.06 8.06 -13.41
C VAL A 117 7.38 8.36 -14.12
N LEU A 118 8.40 8.73 -13.35
CA LEU A 118 9.76 9.01 -13.78
C LEU A 118 10.72 8.01 -13.11
N THR A 119 11.26 7.10 -13.90
CA THR A 119 12.06 5.96 -13.43
C THR A 119 13.52 6.09 -13.88
N ASN A 120 14.46 5.85 -12.95
CA ASN A 120 15.91 5.86 -13.17
C ASN A 120 16.51 7.18 -13.69
N PHE A 121 15.88 8.34 -13.46
CA PHE A 121 16.42 9.64 -13.90
C PHE A 121 17.63 10.05 -13.04
N PRO A 122 18.83 10.19 -13.61
CA PRO A 122 20.03 10.55 -12.88
C PRO A 122 20.07 12.06 -12.60
N GLN A 123 20.72 12.48 -11.52
CA GLN A 123 21.27 13.84 -11.42
C GLN A 123 22.49 13.97 -12.35
N ASP A 124 22.67 15.15 -12.97
CA ASP A 124 23.94 15.46 -13.64
C ASP A 124 24.96 15.99 -12.63
N LEU A 125 26.21 15.59 -12.80
CA LEU A 125 27.35 16.00 -11.96
C LEU A 125 28.31 16.94 -12.69
N ALA A 126 28.06 17.21 -13.98
CA ALA A 126 28.77 18.18 -14.77
C ALA A 126 28.00 19.51 -14.82
N ASP A 127 28.09 20.30 -13.76
CA ASP A 127 27.68 21.72 -13.78
C ASP A 127 28.55 22.49 -14.80
N VAL A 128 28.07 22.57 -16.04
CA VAL A 128 28.67 23.37 -17.12
C VAL A 128 28.08 24.77 -17.05
N GLU A 129 28.91 25.75 -16.71
CA GLU A 129 28.53 27.18 -16.73
C GLU A 129 27.91 27.56 -18.09
N ASP A 130 26.90 28.44 -18.05
CA ASP A 130 26.06 28.88 -19.19
C ASP A 130 25.16 27.81 -19.86
N GLN A 131 24.95 26.62 -19.26
CA GLN A 131 23.91 25.67 -19.71
C GLN A 131 22.81 25.44 -18.64
N PRO A 132 21.53 25.24 -19.04
CA PRO A 132 20.46 24.94 -18.10
C PRO A 132 20.65 23.55 -17.49
N SER A 133 20.49 23.43 -16.17
CA SER A 133 20.69 22.17 -15.45
C SER A 133 19.72 21.08 -15.92
N GLN A 134 20.04 19.82 -15.64
CA GLN A 134 19.19 18.70 -16.02
C GLN A 134 17.83 18.77 -15.28
N GLU A 135 17.85 19.32 -14.07
CA GLU A 135 16.69 19.63 -13.22
C GLU A 135 15.80 20.72 -13.86
N GLU A 136 16.37 21.83 -14.33
CA GLU A 136 15.63 22.87 -15.06
C GLU A 136 15.00 22.34 -16.35
N LEU A 137 15.74 21.53 -17.11
CA LEU A 137 15.23 20.91 -18.34
C LEU A 137 14.08 19.94 -18.03
N LEU A 138 14.19 19.17 -16.96
CA LEU A 138 13.15 18.25 -16.49
C LEU A 138 11.91 19.02 -16.02
N ALA A 139 12.07 20.06 -15.21
CA ALA A 139 10.98 20.96 -14.81
C ALA A 139 10.32 21.62 -16.02
N SER A 140 11.11 22.07 -17.00
CA SER A 140 10.61 22.65 -18.26
C SER A 140 9.88 21.63 -19.15
N ALA A 141 10.16 20.34 -19.00
CA ALA A 141 9.41 19.25 -19.62
C ALA A 141 8.13 18.92 -18.84
N LEU A 142 8.14 18.97 -17.51
CA LEU A 142 6.96 18.78 -16.66
C LEU A 142 5.93 19.92 -16.85
N ALA A 143 6.40 21.17 -16.95
CA ALA A 143 5.57 22.34 -17.21
C ALA A 143 4.83 22.31 -18.56
N ALA A 144 5.20 21.41 -19.48
CA ALA A 144 4.47 21.19 -20.72
C ALA A 144 3.17 20.35 -20.56
N LEU A 145 2.88 19.83 -19.36
CA LEU A 145 1.72 18.99 -19.05
C LEU A 145 0.69 19.76 -18.18
N PRO A 146 -0.24 20.54 -18.77
CA PRO A 146 -1.14 21.44 -18.02
C PRO A 146 -2.22 20.73 -17.20
N SER A 147 -2.33 19.40 -17.30
CA SER A 147 -3.31 18.58 -16.55
C SER A 147 -2.67 17.76 -15.39
N LEU A 148 -1.35 17.89 -15.18
CA LEU A 148 -0.57 17.05 -14.27
C LEU A 148 -0.96 17.29 -12.79
N ARG A 149 -1.11 16.18 -12.04
CA ARG A 149 -1.57 16.16 -10.65
C ARG A 149 -0.86 15.14 -9.76
N ALA A 150 -0.41 14.02 -10.33
CA ALA A 150 0.35 13.01 -9.64
C ALA A 150 1.71 12.84 -10.33
N ILE A 151 2.80 12.93 -9.55
CA ILE A 151 4.14 12.57 -9.99
C ILE A 151 4.68 11.45 -9.10
N SER A 152 5.29 10.45 -9.72
CA SER A 152 6.01 9.38 -9.04
C SER A 152 7.45 9.34 -9.50
N PHE A 153 8.42 9.55 -8.60
CA PHE A 153 9.83 9.31 -8.86
C PHE A 153 10.22 7.92 -8.35
N VAL A 154 10.90 7.13 -9.18
CA VAL A 154 11.36 5.77 -8.84
C VAL A 154 12.84 5.63 -9.16
N SER A 155 13.65 5.20 -8.19
CA SER A 155 15.10 4.93 -8.36
C SER A 155 15.89 6.10 -8.99
N SER A 156 15.44 7.34 -8.78
CA SER A 156 15.93 8.52 -9.50
C SER A 156 16.76 9.42 -8.57
N THR A 157 17.97 9.79 -8.98
CA THR A 157 18.85 10.67 -8.18
C THR A 157 18.66 12.15 -8.49
N VAL A 158 17.95 12.49 -9.58
CA VAL A 158 17.53 13.87 -9.91
C VAL A 158 16.59 14.51 -8.87
N VAL A 159 16.08 13.73 -7.92
CA VAL A 159 15.21 14.19 -6.83
C VAL A 159 16.05 14.83 -5.73
N ASN A 160 16.31 16.13 -5.86
CA ASN A 160 17.21 16.90 -5.01
C ASN A 160 16.67 18.32 -4.73
N GLU A 161 17.47 19.12 -4.01
CA GLU A 161 17.18 20.52 -3.65
C GLU A 161 16.96 21.46 -4.85
N ARG A 162 17.47 21.12 -6.05
CA ARG A 162 17.30 21.91 -7.27
C ARG A 162 16.01 21.57 -7.99
N LEU A 163 15.65 20.28 -8.10
CA LEU A 163 14.44 19.87 -8.82
C LEU A 163 13.16 20.14 -8.03
N LEU A 164 13.12 19.82 -6.73
CA LEU A 164 11.86 19.87 -5.98
C LEU A 164 11.18 21.26 -6.01
N PRO A 165 11.88 22.39 -5.82
CA PRO A 165 11.28 23.73 -5.90
C PRO A 165 10.86 24.17 -7.31
N LEU A 166 11.14 23.36 -8.35
CA LEU A 166 10.77 23.61 -9.75
C LEU A 166 9.61 22.71 -10.22
N LEU A 167 9.04 21.88 -9.33
CA LEU A 167 7.87 21.07 -9.63
C LEU A 167 6.59 21.94 -9.68
N PRO A 168 5.52 21.52 -10.39
CA PRO A 168 4.27 22.28 -10.43
C PRO A 168 3.59 22.41 -9.04
N GLU A 169 3.16 23.61 -8.68
CA GLU A 169 2.32 23.88 -7.50
C GLU A 169 0.93 23.20 -7.56
N THR A 170 0.54 22.66 -8.73
CA THR A 170 -0.76 22.02 -8.96
C THR A 170 -0.80 20.53 -8.59
N LEU A 171 0.26 20.02 -7.95
CA LEU A 171 0.35 18.61 -7.55
C LEU A 171 -0.54 18.30 -6.34
N VAL A 172 -1.11 17.10 -6.39
CA VAL A 172 -2.11 16.56 -5.47
C VAL A 172 -1.63 15.22 -4.89
N SER A 173 -0.86 14.45 -5.67
CA SER A 173 -0.16 13.24 -5.21
C SER A 173 1.32 13.31 -5.54
N LEU A 174 2.17 12.98 -4.56
CA LEU A 174 3.62 12.86 -4.72
C LEU A 174 4.08 11.50 -4.18
N THR A 175 4.63 10.68 -5.07
CA THR A 175 5.30 9.43 -4.71
C THR A 175 6.80 9.58 -4.96
N ILE A 176 7.62 9.23 -3.97
CA ILE A 176 9.07 9.13 -4.13
C ILE A 176 9.50 7.78 -3.58
N ALA A 177 10.02 6.93 -4.46
CA ALA A 177 10.40 5.55 -4.19
C ALA A 177 11.87 5.27 -4.52
N ASN A 178 12.60 4.67 -3.58
CA ASN A 178 14.01 4.25 -3.75
C ASN A 178 14.96 5.40 -4.20
N CYS A 179 14.64 6.65 -3.87
CA CYS A 179 15.44 7.82 -4.25
C CYS A 179 16.48 8.12 -3.16
N GLY A 180 17.62 7.43 -3.22
CA GLY A 180 18.65 7.40 -2.16
C GLY A 180 19.42 8.71 -1.89
N MET A 181 19.02 9.83 -2.49
CA MET A 181 19.55 11.18 -2.27
C MET A 181 18.57 12.11 -1.54
N LEU A 182 17.29 11.74 -1.41
CA LEU A 182 16.30 12.59 -0.74
C LEU A 182 16.53 12.58 0.78
N THR A 183 16.78 13.77 1.34
CA THR A 183 16.82 14.01 2.79
C THR A 183 15.54 14.69 3.28
N SER A 184 15.29 14.61 4.59
CA SER A 184 14.11 15.20 5.24
C SER A 184 14.10 16.73 5.22
N GLU A 185 15.28 17.36 5.22
CA GLU A 185 15.44 18.81 5.08
C GLU A 185 14.98 19.29 3.70
N VAL A 186 15.46 18.62 2.64
CA VAL A 186 15.09 18.88 1.25
C VAL A 186 13.59 18.60 1.01
N LEU A 187 13.05 17.54 1.60
CA LEU A 187 11.60 17.28 1.57
C LEU A 187 10.81 18.36 2.34
N GLY A 188 11.24 18.75 3.54
CA GLY A 188 10.56 19.75 4.38
C GLY A 188 10.48 21.11 3.70
N ALA A 189 11.57 21.58 3.10
CA ALA A 189 11.60 22.82 2.32
C ALA A 189 10.63 22.79 1.11
N TYR A 190 10.51 21.64 0.45
CA TYR A 190 9.51 21.44 -0.60
C TYR A 190 8.08 21.44 -0.05
N LEU A 191 7.79 20.70 1.02
CA LEU A 191 6.44 20.63 1.60
C LEU A 191 5.97 22.02 2.10
N LEU A 192 6.85 22.81 2.72
CA LEU A 192 6.54 24.18 3.18
C LEU A 192 6.12 25.14 2.04
N THR A 193 6.54 24.86 0.80
CA THR A 193 6.22 25.68 -0.37
C THR A 193 5.07 25.09 -1.21
N HIS A 194 5.13 23.79 -1.52
CA HIS A 194 4.25 23.12 -2.48
C HIS A 194 3.20 22.20 -1.82
N GLY A 195 3.32 21.86 -0.53
CA GLY A 195 2.44 20.92 0.17
C GLY A 195 0.98 21.35 0.34
N ASN A 196 0.67 22.63 0.10
CA ASN A 196 -0.65 23.24 0.34
C ASN A 196 -1.82 22.60 -0.43
N GLN A 197 -1.57 21.95 -1.57
CA GLN A 197 -2.59 21.22 -2.35
C GLN A 197 -2.43 19.69 -2.29
N LEU A 198 -1.47 19.19 -1.52
CA LEU A 198 -1.11 17.77 -1.49
C LEU A 198 -2.13 16.96 -0.66
N GLU A 199 -2.81 16.03 -1.32
CA GLU A 199 -3.78 15.08 -0.73
C GLU A 199 -3.11 13.72 -0.45
N GLU A 200 -2.06 13.34 -1.20
CA GLU A 200 -1.35 12.06 -1.04
C GLU A 200 0.19 12.22 -1.08
N LEU A 201 0.88 11.61 -0.10
CA LEU A 201 2.33 11.57 0.02
C LEU A 201 2.81 10.14 0.31
N ILE A 202 3.57 9.55 -0.61
CA ILE A 202 4.09 8.18 -0.53
C ILE A 202 5.62 8.20 -0.61
N LEU A 203 6.29 7.70 0.43
CA LEU A 203 7.73 7.87 0.67
C LEU A 203 8.40 6.52 0.95
N ASN A 204 8.60 5.70 -0.09
CA ASN A 204 9.00 4.31 0.09
C ASN A 204 10.48 4.05 -0.20
N HIS A 205 11.14 3.26 0.64
CA HIS A 205 12.50 2.76 0.46
C HIS A 205 13.61 3.83 0.34
N ASN A 206 13.33 5.07 0.76
CA ASN A 206 14.27 6.19 0.65
C ASN A 206 15.31 6.15 1.78
N GLN A 207 16.46 5.51 1.54
CA GLN A 207 17.51 5.24 2.55
C GLN A 207 18.02 6.45 3.36
N ALA A 208 17.93 7.66 2.81
CA ALA A 208 18.43 8.91 3.42
C ALA A 208 17.33 9.77 4.06
N LEU A 209 16.07 9.31 4.02
CA LEU A 209 14.91 10.04 4.51
C LEU A 209 14.49 9.51 5.90
N ASN A 210 14.44 10.40 6.88
CA ASN A 210 13.90 10.14 8.21
C ASN A 210 12.56 10.89 8.43
N LEU A 211 12.10 11.05 9.67
CA LEU A 211 10.80 11.66 10.00
C LEU A 211 10.87 13.12 10.48
N SER A 212 12.02 13.82 10.39
CA SER A 212 12.16 15.19 10.90
C SER A 212 11.29 16.25 10.18
N PHE A 213 10.63 15.90 9.07
CA PHE A 213 9.64 16.74 8.41
C PHE A 213 8.24 16.68 9.07
N LEU A 214 7.99 15.73 9.99
CA LEU A 214 6.68 15.55 10.62
C LEU A 214 6.22 16.68 11.58
N PRO A 215 7.09 17.41 12.31
CA PRO A 215 6.65 18.52 13.16
C PRO A 215 5.90 19.62 12.40
N ASP A 216 6.28 19.89 11.14
CA ASP A 216 5.64 20.88 10.28
C ASP A 216 4.61 20.29 9.30
N LEU A 217 4.23 19.00 9.43
CA LEU A 217 3.32 18.37 8.47
C LEU A 217 1.92 19.01 8.47
N LYS A 218 1.39 19.41 9.63
CA LYS A 218 0.07 20.07 9.75
C LYS A 218 0.04 21.47 9.15
N SER A 219 1.16 22.20 9.17
CA SER A 219 1.30 23.56 8.63
C SER A 219 1.63 23.55 7.13
N SER A 220 2.50 22.63 6.68
CA SER A 220 2.92 22.49 5.29
C SER A 220 1.88 21.78 4.40
N CYS A 221 1.23 20.73 4.93
CA CYS A 221 0.33 19.84 4.18
C CYS A 221 -1.09 19.81 4.78
N PRO A 222 -1.80 20.94 4.89
CA PRO A 222 -3.11 21.04 5.57
C PRO A 222 -4.26 20.28 4.89
N ARG A 223 -4.02 19.68 3.72
CA ARG A 223 -4.99 18.87 2.96
C ARG A 223 -4.64 17.39 2.86
N LEU A 224 -3.55 16.95 3.48
CA LEU A 224 -3.07 15.58 3.33
C LEU A 224 -4.11 14.58 3.86
N GLU A 225 -4.57 13.70 2.98
CA GLU A 225 -5.49 12.60 3.30
C GLU A 225 -4.72 11.28 3.48
N VAL A 226 -3.61 11.10 2.76
CA VAL A 226 -2.84 9.85 2.73
C VAL A 226 -1.35 10.14 2.97
N LEU A 227 -0.82 9.59 4.07
CA LEU A 227 0.63 9.50 4.30
C LEU A 227 1.04 8.02 4.38
N ARG A 228 1.95 7.60 3.48
CA ARG A 228 2.52 6.24 3.47
C ARG A 228 4.05 6.27 3.40
N MET A 229 4.71 5.44 4.19
CA MET A 229 6.18 5.42 4.28
C MET A 229 6.69 4.02 4.67
N ASP A 230 7.35 3.35 3.72
CA ASP A 230 8.03 2.07 3.93
C ASP A 230 9.55 2.25 4.09
N LEU A 231 10.09 1.89 5.26
CA LEU A 231 11.52 2.00 5.57
C LEU A 231 12.28 0.66 5.55
N ASN A 232 11.71 -0.35 4.88
CA ASN A 232 12.49 -1.45 4.33
C ASN A 232 13.35 -0.93 3.17
N TYR A 233 14.62 -1.29 3.15
CA TYR A 233 15.55 -0.92 2.08
C TYR A 233 16.17 -2.18 1.47
N TYR A 234 16.71 -2.05 0.27
CA TYR A 234 17.31 -3.14 -0.48
C TYR A 234 18.77 -2.81 -0.78
N SER A 235 19.61 -3.85 -0.83
CA SER A 235 21.03 -3.74 -1.13
C SER A 235 21.25 -3.54 -2.63
N THR A 236 22.22 -2.71 -3.00
CA THR A 236 22.47 -2.32 -4.40
C THR A 236 22.83 -3.54 -5.27
N PHE A 237 23.52 -4.52 -4.68
CA PHE A 237 23.92 -5.78 -5.29
C PHE A 237 23.54 -6.95 -4.37
N THR A 238 23.37 -8.15 -4.93
CA THR A 238 23.14 -9.39 -4.14
C THR A 238 24.30 -9.78 -3.22
N THR A 239 25.48 -9.17 -3.44
CA THR A 239 26.71 -9.38 -2.66
C THR A 239 27.07 -8.18 -1.78
N SER A 240 26.33 -7.07 -1.87
CA SER A 240 26.51 -5.92 -0.97
C SER A 240 25.59 -6.04 0.25
N ARG A 241 25.85 -5.22 1.26
CA ARG A 241 25.01 -5.13 2.46
C ARG A 241 24.90 -3.66 2.86
N ASP A 242 24.15 -2.94 2.04
CA ASP A 242 23.97 -1.50 2.07
C ASP A 242 22.48 -1.08 2.19
N ALA A 243 21.62 -2.04 2.57
CA ALA A 243 20.22 -1.85 2.98
C ALA A 243 20.00 -1.21 4.38
N ASP A 244 21.05 -0.61 4.96
CA ASP A 244 20.97 0.09 6.25
C ASP A 244 20.64 1.59 6.05
N PRO A 245 19.92 2.22 6.99
CA PRO A 245 19.59 3.65 6.93
C PRO A 245 20.84 4.52 6.91
N LYS A 246 20.83 5.56 6.06
CA LYS A 246 21.88 6.59 5.97
C LYS A 246 21.70 7.73 6.98
N TYR A 247 20.74 7.60 7.90
CA TYR A 247 20.49 8.51 9.01
C TYR A 247 20.79 7.82 10.36
N ASP A 248 21.28 8.60 11.32
CA ASP A 248 21.60 8.11 12.67
C ASP A 248 20.34 7.82 13.48
N GLU A 249 19.44 8.82 13.57
CA GLU A 249 18.13 8.72 14.22
C GLU A 249 16.98 8.99 13.24
N LEU A 250 15.86 8.29 13.46
CA LEU A 250 14.64 8.39 12.66
C LEU A 250 13.83 9.66 13.01
N LEU A 251 13.79 9.98 14.30
CA LEU A 251 13.14 11.12 14.91
C LEU A 251 13.76 11.27 16.32
N THR A 252 14.05 12.49 16.73
CA THR A 252 14.56 12.82 18.06
C THR A 252 13.44 12.87 19.11
N GLU A 253 13.76 13.14 20.38
CA GLU A 253 12.76 13.37 21.42
C GLU A 253 12.10 14.77 21.36
N GLU A 254 12.76 15.75 20.74
CA GLU A 254 12.30 17.15 20.65
C GLU A 254 11.35 17.38 19.45
N GLU A 255 11.50 16.61 18.38
CA GLU A 255 10.68 16.67 17.16
C GLU A 255 9.29 16.04 17.38
N VAL A 256 8.36 16.77 17.99
CA VAL A 256 6.97 16.33 18.18
C VAL A 256 6.21 16.40 16.84
N PRO A 257 5.70 15.28 16.29
CA PRO A 257 4.90 15.30 15.05
C PRO A 257 3.62 16.12 15.16
N SER A 258 3.25 16.80 14.08
CA SER A 258 1.92 17.41 13.92
C SER A 258 1.11 16.69 12.83
N TRP A 259 -0.21 16.65 12.98
CA TRP A 259 -1.07 15.84 12.13
C TRP A 259 -2.20 16.70 11.52
N PRO A 260 -2.38 16.74 10.17
CA PRO A 260 -3.45 17.48 9.53
C PRO A 260 -4.81 16.80 9.74
N SER A 261 -5.88 17.58 9.95
CA SER A 261 -7.20 17.04 10.32
C SER A 261 -7.93 16.30 9.19
N THR A 262 -7.45 16.45 7.96
CA THR A 262 -7.88 15.73 6.74
C THR A 262 -7.34 14.30 6.66
N LEU A 263 -6.37 13.91 7.49
CA LEU A 263 -5.65 12.65 7.35
C LEU A 263 -6.59 11.44 7.55
N GLN A 264 -6.79 10.67 6.48
CA GLN A 264 -7.61 9.46 6.43
C GLN A 264 -6.78 8.17 6.58
N VAL A 265 -5.55 8.17 6.06
CA VAL A 265 -4.65 7.01 6.02
C VAL A 265 -3.27 7.40 6.56
N LEU A 266 -2.81 6.67 7.58
CA LEU A 266 -1.45 6.73 8.09
C LEU A 266 -0.83 5.33 8.12
N ASP A 267 0.04 5.01 7.17
CA ASP A 267 0.71 3.70 7.04
C ASP A 267 2.24 3.88 7.07
N LEU A 268 2.83 3.65 8.25
CA LEU A 268 4.26 3.86 8.51
C LEU A 268 4.90 2.54 8.96
N VAL A 269 5.78 1.98 8.13
CA VAL A 269 6.25 0.60 8.29
C VAL A 269 7.77 0.46 8.29
N TYR A 270 8.25 -0.55 9.03
CA TYR A 270 9.66 -0.83 9.31
C TYR A 270 10.42 0.32 10.00
N LEU A 271 9.71 1.13 10.81
CA LEU A 271 10.27 2.28 11.52
C LEU A 271 11.36 1.83 12.50
N ARG A 272 12.62 2.18 12.22
CA ARG A 272 13.84 1.73 12.91
C ARG A 272 14.82 2.88 13.10
N LYS A 273 15.80 2.72 14.01
CA LYS A 273 16.74 3.78 14.49
C LYS A 273 16.06 4.89 15.30
N TRP A 274 15.32 4.55 16.35
CA TRP A 274 14.82 5.54 17.32
C TRP A 274 14.85 5.03 18.76
N SER A 275 15.05 5.97 19.67
CA SER A 275 15.09 5.76 21.11
C SER A 275 13.69 5.52 21.68
N ALA A 276 13.62 4.88 22.85
CA ALA A 276 12.33 4.66 23.54
C ALA A 276 11.59 5.96 23.92
N PRO A 277 12.28 7.06 24.31
CA PRO A 277 11.64 8.36 24.49
C PRO A 277 11.08 8.95 23.20
N ALA A 278 11.86 9.01 22.11
CA ALA A 278 11.39 9.53 20.82
C ALA A 278 10.16 8.76 20.30
N ALA A 279 10.18 7.42 20.36
CA ALA A 279 9.03 6.59 20.02
C ALA A 279 7.80 6.90 20.91
N LYS A 280 7.99 7.14 22.22
CA LYS A 280 6.89 7.57 23.11
C LYS A 280 6.37 8.96 22.76
N THR A 281 7.22 9.93 22.42
CA THR A 281 6.82 11.27 21.96
C THR A 281 6.00 11.17 20.67
N PHE A 282 6.46 10.37 19.70
CA PHE A 282 5.70 10.07 18.48
C PHE A 282 4.32 9.49 18.81
N PHE A 283 4.23 8.41 19.61
CA PHE A 283 2.95 7.78 19.93
C PHE A 283 2.03 8.66 20.80
N LYS A 284 2.60 9.48 21.71
CA LYS A 284 1.86 10.51 22.47
C LYS A 284 1.22 11.53 21.52
N SER A 285 1.96 12.05 20.54
CA SER A 285 1.48 13.09 19.61
C SER A 285 0.19 12.64 18.91
N LEU A 286 0.18 11.40 18.39
CA LEU A 286 -0.94 10.85 17.66
C LEU A 286 -2.16 10.59 18.56
N ILE A 287 -1.96 10.04 19.77
CA ILE A 287 -3.06 9.86 20.74
C ILE A 287 -3.64 11.21 21.20
N HIS A 288 -2.81 12.25 21.38
CA HIS A 288 -3.30 13.58 21.73
C HIS A 288 -4.00 14.29 20.57
N ALA A 289 -3.56 14.06 19.33
CA ALA A 289 -4.23 14.56 18.11
C ALA A 289 -5.53 13.81 17.76
N ALA A 290 -5.92 12.75 18.48
CA ALA A 290 -7.10 11.93 18.15
C ALA A 290 -8.41 12.73 18.04
N ALA A 291 -8.56 13.83 18.79
CA ALA A 291 -9.72 14.73 18.69
C ALA A 291 -9.68 15.65 17.44
N GLU A 292 -8.49 15.90 16.90
CA GLU A 292 -8.25 16.71 15.70
C GLU A 292 -8.19 15.85 14.42
N LEU A 293 -8.29 14.53 14.54
CA LEU A 293 -8.25 13.55 13.45
C LEU A 293 -9.62 12.89 13.24
N PRO A 294 -10.69 13.66 12.93
CA PRO A 294 -12.03 13.11 12.75
C PRO A 294 -12.06 12.09 11.62
N ASP A 295 -11.26 12.30 10.57
CA ASP A 295 -11.41 11.54 9.33
C ASP A 295 -10.42 10.40 9.09
N LEU A 296 -9.55 10.12 10.07
CA LEU A 296 -8.70 8.92 10.09
C LEU A 296 -9.55 7.63 10.05
N ARG A 297 -9.20 6.72 9.12
CA ARG A 297 -9.85 5.42 8.86
C ARG A 297 -8.88 4.25 8.91
N GLU A 298 -7.63 4.47 8.51
CA GLU A 298 -6.58 3.45 8.45
C GLU A 298 -5.36 3.95 9.23
N LEU A 299 -4.97 3.18 10.26
CA LEU A 299 -3.78 3.41 11.06
C LEU A 299 -2.94 2.13 11.10
N VAL A 300 -1.77 2.18 10.48
CA VAL A 300 -0.82 1.06 10.44
C VAL A 300 0.55 1.59 10.88
N LEU A 301 1.07 1.06 11.99
CA LEU A 301 2.36 1.45 12.56
C LEU A 301 3.17 0.20 12.87
N LYS A 302 4.22 -0.06 12.09
CA LYS A 302 5.11 -1.23 12.26
C LYS A 302 6.51 -0.75 12.66
N ALA A 303 6.80 -0.80 13.95
CA ALA A 303 7.94 -0.15 14.59
C ALA A 303 8.94 -1.13 15.24
N MET A 304 10.21 -0.72 15.29
CA MET A 304 11.35 -1.38 15.91
C MET A 304 12.01 -0.39 16.87
N VAL A 305 11.58 -0.43 18.14
CA VAL A 305 12.10 0.45 19.19
C VAL A 305 13.35 -0.18 19.79
N ASP A 306 14.42 0.58 19.97
CA ASP A 306 15.68 0.05 20.51
C ASP A 306 15.62 -0.07 22.04
N VAL A 307 15.04 -1.18 22.48
CA VAL A 307 14.86 -1.58 23.89
C VAL A 307 15.08 -3.08 24.04
N ASN A 308 15.38 -3.54 25.26
CA ASN A 308 15.47 -4.97 25.52
C ASN A 308 14.10 -5.67 25.41
N TRP A 309 14.09 -7.00 25.35
CA TRP A 309 12.86 -7.75 25.04
C TRP A 309 11.77 -7.63 26.14
N ARG A 310 12.13 -7.37 27.40
CA ARG A 310 11.18 -7.19 28.50
C ARG A 310 10.51 -5.82 28.45
N GLU A 311 11.32 -4.78 28.27
CA GLU A 311 10.83 -3.43 28.00
C GLU A 311 9.92 -3.42 26.76
N ARG A 312 10.30 -4.11 25.69
CA ARG A 312 9.48 -4.22 24.47
C ARG A 312 8.14 -4.92 24.71
N ALA A 313 8.09 -5.93 25.58
CA ALA A 313 6.83 -6.56 25.98
C ALA A 313 5.95 -5.56 26.74
N ALA A 314 6.47 -4.89 27.77
CA ALA A 314 5.76 -3.84 28.49
C ALA A 314 5.31 -2.68 27.56
N PHE A 315 6.12 -2.32 26.56
CA PHE A 315 5.81 -1.30 25.56
C PHE A 315 4.66 -1.75 24.63
N ARG A 316 4.61 -3.03 24.21
CA ARG A 316 3.45 -3.58 23.47
C ARG A 316 2.18 -3.50 24.31
N ASP A 317 2.25 -3.98 25.54
CA ASP A 317 1.12 -4.06 26.47
C ASP A 317 0.63 -2.66 26.88
N GLU A 318 1.51 -1.65 26.88
CA GLU A 318 1.16 -0.25 27.05
C GLU A 318 0.47 0.32 25.80
N TRP A 319 1.09 0.23 24.62
CA TRP A 319 0.70 1.05 23.47
C TRP A 319 -0.32 0.40 22.53
N ILE A 320 -0.24 -0.90 22.26
CA ILE A 320 -1.16 -1.58 21.34
C ILE A 320 -2.61 -1.53 21.85
N PRO A 321 -2.90 -1.77 23.16
CA PRO A 321 -4.26 -1.63 23.69
C PRO A 321 -4.76 -0.18 23.71
N ARG A 322 -3.89 0.82 23.91
CA ARG A 322 -4.28 2.25 23.86
C ARG A 322 -4.68 2.67 22.45
N PHE A 323 -3.86 2.40 21.43
CA PHE A 323 -4.22 2.70 20.03
C PHE A 323 -5.53 2.04 19.61
N LYS A 324 -5.73 0.76 19.95
CA LYS A 324 -7.00 0.05 19.70
C LYS A 324 -8.17 0.62 20.52
N ARG A 325 -7.95 1.15 21.72
CA ARG A 325 -9.00 1.78 22.53
C ARG A 325 -9.43 3.14 21.97
N VAL A 326 -8.47 3.94 21.50
CA VAL A 326 -8.66 5.33 21.04
C VAL A 326 -9.15 5.42 19.60
N PHE A 327 -8.64 4.58 18.69
CA PHE A 327 -8.92 4.72 17.25
C PHE A 327 -9.82 3.64 16.66
N LEU A 328 -9.75 2.38 17.10
CA LEU A 328 -10.43 1.27 16.41
C LEU A 328 -11.96 1.45 16.43
N GLU A 329 -12.58 1.32 15.26
CA GLU A 329 -14.02 1.38 15.08
C GLU A 329 -14.70 0.26 15.88
N ARG A 330 -15.47 0.64 16.89
CA ARG A 330 -16.32 -0.27 17.65
C ARG A 330 -17.65 -0.43 16.94
N SER A 331 -17.63 -1.14 15.81
CA SER A 331 -18.86 -1.57 15.16
C SER A 331 -19.74 -2.32 16.17
N ALA A 332 -21.00 -1.92 16.27
CA ALA A 332 -21.98 -2.72 16.98
C ALA A 332 -22.08 -4.09 16.28
N PRO A 333 -22.31 -5.20 17.01
CA PRO A 333 -22.51 -6.49 16.38
C PRO A 333 -23.66 -6.39 15.36
N PRO A 334 -23.52 -6.99 14.15
CA PRO A 334 -24.57 -6.93 13.15
C PRO A 334 -25.83 -7.54 13.75
N SER A 335 -26.93 -6.77 13.78
CA SER A 335 -28.11 -7.11 14.57
C SER A 335 -28.63 -8.51 14.26
N ASP A 336 -28.86 -9.32 15.29
CA ASP A 336 -29.27 -10.74 15.19
C ASP A 336 -30.48 -10.95 14.25
N HIS A 337 -31.36 -9.96 14.16
CA HIS A 337 -32.55 -9.96 13.29
C HIS A 337 -32.24 -9.86 11.79
N LEU A 338 -31.02 -9.51 11.38
CA LEU A 338 -30.57 -9.47 9.98
C LEU A 338 -29.78 -10.72 9.56
N VAL A 339 -29.57 -11.69 10.45
CA VAL A 339 -28.84 -12.95 10.17
C VAL A 339 -29.56 -13.80 9.10
N SER A 340 -30.86 -13.60 8.88
CA SER A 340 -31.55 -14.12 7.69
C SER A 340 -32.80 -13.31 7.33
N LEU A 341 -33.25 -13.40 6.07
CA LEU A 341 -34.54 -12.86 5.63
C LEU A 341 -35.73 -13.41 6.41
N ARG A 342 -35.59 -14.60 7.02
CA ARG A 342 -36.60 -15.20 7.90
C ARG A 342 -36.64 -14.49 9.25
N ALA A 343 -35.48 -14.38 9.92
CA ALA A 343 -35.35 -13.67 11.21
C ALA A 343 -35.82 -12.20 11.09
N PHE A 344 -35.53 -11.54 9.97
CA PHE A 344 -35.96 -10.17 9.71
C PHE A 344 -37.49 -10.04 9.56
N ARG A 345 -38.14 -11.02 8.90
CA ARG A 345 -39.60 -11.07 8.79
C ARG A 345 -40.27 -11.38 10.14
N GLU A 346 -39.71 -12.30 10.90
CA GLU A 346 -40.21 -12.69 12.24
C GLU A 346 -40.07 -11.52 13.24
N TRP A 347 -38.94 -10.80 13.21
CA TRP A 347 -38.76 -9.55 13.97
C TRP A 347 -39.70 -8.43 13.53
N LYS A 348 -39.87 -8.19 12.23
CA LYS A 348 -40.80 -7.16 11.74
C LYS A 348 -42.25 -7.48 12.12
N ALA A 349 -42.63 -8.76 12.11
CA ALA A 349 -43.95 -9.19 12.57
C ALA A 349 -44.16 -8.97 14.07
N SER A 350 -43.16 -9.23 14.93
CA SER A 350 -43.29 -9.01 16.37
C SER A 350 -43.32 -7.52 16.75
N GLN A 351 -42.64 -6.65 16.00
CA GLN A 351 -42.77 -5.19 16.13
C GLN A 351 -44.21 -4.71 15.84
N VAL A 352 -44.83 -5.20 14.75
CA VAL A 352 -46.22 -4.85 14.42
C VAL A 352 -47.21 -5.42 15.45
N ALA A 353 -46.97 -6.63 15.98
CA ALA A 353 -47.80 -7.23 17.02
C ALA A 353 -47.68 -6.53 18.40
N GLY A 354 -46.53 -5.91 18.69
CA GLY A 354 -46.26 -5.24 19.97
C GLY A 354 -46.85 -3.84 20.12
N GLY A 355 -47.41 -3.25 19.06
CA GLY A 355 -47.87 -1.85 19.05
C GLY A 355 -49.13 -1.56 19.89
N ASN A 356 -49.96 -2.57 20.16
CA ASN A 356 -51.20 -2.40 20.95
C ASN A 356 -50.94 -2.60 22.45
N GLY A 357 -50.34 -1.60 23.09
CA GLY A 357 -49.74 -1.74 24.44
C GLY A 357 -50.07 -0.70 25.52
N ASN A 358 -50.62 0.48 25.18
CA ASN A 358 -51.41 1.36 26.08
C ASN A 358 -51.70 2.72 25.43
N ALA A 359 -52.99 3.04 25.25
CA ALA A 359 -53.45 4.40 24.97
C ALA A 359 -54.58 4.76 25.95
N THR A 360 -54.23 5.48 27.02
CA THR A 360 -55.18 6.19 27.88
C THR A 360 -55.00 7.69 27.65
N ALA A 361 -56.02 8.34 27.09
CA ALA A 361 -55.90 9.68 26.50
C ALA A 361 -56.05 10.83 27.50
N GLN A 362 -55.36 11.95 27.22
CA GLN A 362 -55.82 13.33 27.43
C GLN A 362 -54.85 14.35 26.78
N GLY A 363 -55.38 15.39 26.12
CA GLY A 363 -54.63 16.36 25.28
C GLY A 363 -54.47 15.86 23.83
N ASP A 364 -55.01 16.47 22.76
CA ASP A 364 -55.10 17.89 22.37
C ASP A 364 -53.67 18.44 22.08
N VAL A 365 -53.32 18.95 20.88
CA VAL A 365 -54.09 19.81 19.96
C VAL A 365 -53.82 19.51 18.45
N SER A 366 -54.69 20.05 17.58
CA SER A 366 -54.53 20.39 16.14
C SER A 366 -54.59 19.30 15.07
N GLU A 367 -55.61 19.44 14.21
CA GLU A 367 -55.71 18.92 12.83
C GLU A 367 -55.70 20.11 11.84
N ASP A 368 -55.21 19.88 10.62
CA ASP A 368 -55.47 20.57 9.33
C ASP A 368 -54.94 19.54 8.28
N GLU A 369 -55.66 19.02 7.27
CA GLU A 369 -56.30 19.65 6.08
C GLU A 369 -55.27 20.40 5.18
N MET A 370 -55.17 20.29 3.84
CA MET A 370 -55.79 19.54 2.70
C MET A 370 -54.68 19.35 1.61
N ASP A 371 -54.74 18.67 0.44
CA ASP A 371 -55.74 17.95 -0.39
C ASP A 371 -55.23 16.48 -0.64
N GLU A 372 -55.70 15.54 -1.50
CA GLU A 372 -56.47 15.49 -2.78
C GLU A 372 -55.71 15.94 -4.08
N ALA A 373 -55.95 15.40 -5.29
CA ALA A 373 -56.89 14.39 -5.77
C ALA A 373 -56.45 13.66 -7.08
N THR A 374 -57.15 12.56 -7.44
CA THR A 374 -57.43 12.05 -8.82
C THR A 374 -56.27 11.51 -9.72
N THR A 375 -56.45 10.60 -10.71
CA THR A 375 -57.67 9.98 -11.31
C THR A 375 -57.44 8.57 -11.92
N THR A 376 -58.53 7.80 -12.10
CA THR A 376 -58.81 6.75 -13.13
C THR A 376 -57.95 5.48 -13.30
N SER A 377 -58.62 4.32 -13.15
CA SER A 377 -58.46 3.11 -14.01
C SER A 377 -59.39 3.19 -15.24
N PRO A 378 -59.37 2.29 -16.27
CA PRO A 378 -60.01 0.96 -16.11
C PRO A 378 -59.53 -0.24 -17.01
N ILE A 379 -59.61 -1.46 -16.43
CA ILE A 379 -60.26 -2.71 -16.95
C ILE A 379 -59.98 -3.21 -18.39
N ILE A 380 -59.49 -4.46 -18.49
CA ILE A 380 -59.99 -5.64 -19.26
C ILE A 380 -59.11 -6.84 -18.82
N SER A 381 -59.56 -7.94 -18.19
CA SER A 381 -60.69 -8.87 -18.36
C SER A 381 -60.41 -10.05 -19.30
N SER A 382 -59.88 -11.15 -18.77
CA SER A 382 -60.47 -12.52 -18.84
C SER A 382 -59.63 -13.58 -18.09
N PRO A 383 -60.23 -14.56 -17.39
CA PRO A 383 -59.54 -15.71 -16.78
C PRO A 383 -59.74 -17.02 -17.55
N SER A 384 -58.96 -18.07 -17.20
CA SER A 384 -59.26 -19.47 -17.52
C SER A 384 -58.57 -20.42 -16.52
N ASP A 385 -59.31 -21.41 -16.01
CA ASP A 385 -58.87 -22.37 -14.98
C ASP A 385 -57.78 -23.35 -15.44
N GLY A 386 -57.08 -24.00 -14.48
CA GLY A 386 -56.19 -25.12 -14.82
C GLY A 386 -55.33 -25.75 -13.71
N MET A 387 -55.91 -26.72 -12.99
CA MET A 387 -55.21 -27.84 -12.31
C MET A 387 -54.39 -27.57 -11.02
N GLU A 388 -54.14 -28.65 -10.28
CA GLU A 388 -53.59 -28.69 -8.92
C GLU A 388 -52.17 -29.28 -8.85
N SER A 389 -51.48 -29.02 -7.72
CA SER A 389 -50.44 -29.85 -7.08
C SER A 389 -49.27 -30.45 -7.91
N SER A 390 -48.04 -30.13 -7.49
CA SER A 390 -47.10 -31.18 -7.06
C SER A 390 -46.12 -30.63 -6.02
N ASP A 391 -45.66 -31.51 -5.15
CA ASP A 391 -44.59 -31.25 -4.19
C ASP A 391 -43.20 -31.31 -4.86
N SER A 392 -42.21 -30.75 -4.17
CA SER A 392 -40.76 -31.03 -4.18
C SER A 392 -40.05 -31.53 -5.46
N ASP A 393 -38.93 -30.88 -5.80
CA ASP A 393 -37.71 -31.65 -6.06
C ASP A 393 -36.42 -30.90 -5.68
N ALA A 394 -35.45 -31.63 -5.13
CA ALA A 394 -34.13 -31.13 -4.75
C ALA A 394 -33.11 -32.28 -4.83
N PRO A 395 -32.05 -32.18 -5.65
CA PRO A 395 -31.22 -33.34 -5.99
C PRO A 395 -30.31 -33.78 -4.83
N ILE A 396 -30.50 -35.02 -4.36
CA ILE A 396 -29.63 -35.72 -3.39
C ILE A 396 -29.08 -37.00 -4.02
N LEU A 397 -27.76 -37.11 -4.17
CA LEU A 397 -27.02 -38.37 -4.34
C LEU A 397 -25.59 -38.22 -3.78
N PRO A 398 -24.92 -39.31 -3.36
CA PRO A 398 -25.42 -40.33 -2.43
C PRO A 398 -24.40 -40.65 -1.32
N ARG A 399 -24.79 -41.37 -0.25
CA ARG A 399 -23.87 -41.75 0.85
C ARG A 399 -24.07 -43.19 1.33
N GLY A 400 -23.02 -44.02 1.25
CA GLY A 400 -22.93 -45.31 1.95
C GLY A 400 -22.39 -46.49 1.12
N ALA A 401 -21.86 -47.58 1.71
CA ALA A 401 -21.48 -47.78 3.13
C ALA A 401 -20.66 -49.08 3.34
N ARG A 402 -20.03 -49.19 4.53
CA ARG A 402 -19.43 -50.41 5.16
C ARG A 402 -18.01 -50.79 4.62
N ARG A 403 -17.12 -51.49 5.38
CA ARG A 403 -17.31 -52.23 6.65
C ARG A 403 -16.02 -52.31 7.53
N ARG A 404 -16.16 -52.02 8.83
CA ARG A 404 -15.39 -52.50 10.02
C ARG A 404 -13.96 -53.05 9.87
N GLN A 405 -13.06 -52.55 10.72
CA GLN A 405 -12.54 -53.33 11.87
C GLN A 405 -12.14 -52.39 13.03
N ALA A 406 -11.92 -52.92 14.24
CA ALA A 406 -11.63 -52.12 15.44
C ALA A 406 -10.78 -52.89 16.47
N ARG A 407 -9.65 -52.28 16.86
CA ARG A 407 -8.79 -52.45 18.05
C ARG A 407 -7.98 -51.14 18.15
N GLY A 408 -7.70 -50.54 19.29
CA GLY A 408 -8.05 -50.94 20.66
C GLY A 408 -6.88 -50.65 21.62
N SER A 409 -6.77 -49.42 22.10
CA SER A 409 -5.89 -49.02 23.20
C SER A 409 -6.48 -47.80 23.89
N ASP A 410 -6.73 -47.90 25.18
CA ASP A 410 -7.09 -46.75 26.02
C ASP A 410 -5.81 -46.06 26.51
N ASP A 411 -5.79 -44.73 26.55
CA ASP A 411 -4.79 -43.99 27.33
C ASP A 411 -5.44 -42.74 27.94
N ILE A 412 -6.00 -42.91 29.14
CA ILE A 412 -6.74 -41.89 29.86
C ILE A 412 -5.74 -41.04 30.66
N TRP A 413 -5.40 -39.85 30.14
CA TRP A 413 -4.55 -38.90 30.87
C TRP A 413 -5.38 -37.98 31.77
N ASP A 414 -5.13 -38.11 33.07
CA ASP A 414 -6.02 -37.64 34.14
C ASP A 414 -5.99 -36.11 34.33
N THR A 415 -7.12 -35.43 34.16
CA THR A 415 -7.27 -33.99 34.38
C THR A 415 -7.28 -33.63 35.88
N LYS A 416 -6.12 -33.69 36.55
CA LYS A 416 -6.01 -33.34 37.99
C LYS A 416 -4.78 -32.49 38.35
N ARG A 417 -5.08 -31.21 38.66
CA ARG A 417 -4.42 -30.36 39.69
C ARG A 417 -2.91 -30.05 39.52
N LEU A 418 -2.62 -28.91 38.89
CA LEU A 418 -1.49 -28.06 39.33
C LEU A 418 -1.99 -26.72 39.89
N ARG A 419 -1.56 -26.49 41.14
CA ARG A 419 -2.03 -25.53 42.15
C ARG A 419 -2.17 -24.08 41.66
N SER A 420 -3.29 -23.45 42.00
CA SER A 420 -3.39 -21.99 42.13
C SER A 420 -2.39 -21.47 43.16
N ARG A 421 -1.47 -20.56 42.77
CA ARG A 421 -0.54 -19.92 43.71
C ARG A 421 -1.16 -18.65 44.29
N ALA A 422 -1.38 -18.64 45.60
CA ALA A 422 -1.94 -17.48 46.29
C ALA A 422 -0.97 -16.30 46.32
N ARG A 423 -1.50 -15.09 46.53
CA ARG A 423 -0.72 -13.87 46.76
C ARG A 423 0.04 -13.96 48.08
N THR A 424 1.33 -13.62 48.06
CA THR A 424 2.12 -13.21 49.23
C THR A 424 2.72 -11.85 48.91
N SER A 425 2.39 -10.85 49.73
CA SER A 425 2.85 -9.47 49.58
C SER A 425 4.03 -9.22 50.51
N GLU A 426 5.22 -9.06 49.93
CA GLU A 426 6.37 -8.46 50.60
C GLU A 426 6.91 -7.36 49.68
N SER A 427 7.30 -6.23 50.27
CA SER A 427 7.64 -5.01 49.54
C SER A 427 9.05 -4.55 49.91
N GLU A 428 9.94 -4.49 48.93
CA GLU A 428 11.17 -3.73 49.02
C GLU A 428 11.24 -2.76 47.83
N ASN A 429 11.96 -1.64 48.03
CA ASN A 429 11.88 -0.47 47.16
C ASN A 429 12.27 -0.77 45.70
N ASP A 430 11.57 -0.15 44.76
CA ASP A 430 12.25 0.46 43.63
C ASP A 430 11.68 1.85 43.30
N THR A 431 12.47 2.63 42.58
CA THR A 431 12.47 4.09 42.60
C THR A 431 11.23 4.68 41.93
N ASN A 432 10.44 5.44 42.69
CA ASN A 432 9.17 6.02 42.24
C ASN A 432 9.37 7.24 41.31
N SER A 433 9.89 6.99 40.11
CA SER A 433 9.83 7.94 39.00
C SER A 433 8.37 8.17 38.61
N PRO A 434 7.89 9.43 38.51
CA PRO A 434 6.50 9.69 38.19
C PRO A 434 6.19 9.24 36.76
N GLN A 435 5.52 8.09 36.63
CA GLN A 435 4.86 7.73 35.38
C GLN A 435 3.79 8.79 35.09
N GLU A 436 4.01 9.59 34.04
CA GLU A 436 2.96 10.43 33.49
C GLU A 436 1.77 9.55 33.12
N VAL A 437 0.67 9.70 33.86
CA VAL A 437 -0.59 9.04 33.51
C VAL A 437 -1.09 9.71 32.24
N ILE A 438 -0.85 9.07 31.09
CA ILE A 438 -1.34 9.51 29.79
C ILE A 438 -2.87 9.39 29.80
N VAL A 439 -3.53 10.48 30.21
CA VAL A 439 -4.99 10.60 30.21
C VAL A 439 -5.46 10.65 28.77
N GLU A 440 -6.20 9.62 28.36
CA GLU A 440 -6.89 9.54 27.08
C GLU A 440 -8.05 10.55 27.06
N LYS A 441 -7.72 11.82 26.76
CA LYS A 441 -8.68 12.95 26.76
C LYS A 441 -9.84 12.78 25.77
N HIS A 442 -9.66 11.96 24.74
CA HIS A 442 -10.63 11.71 23.69
C HIS A 442 -10.49 10.28 23.15
N VAL A 443 -11.59 9.71 22.66
CA VAL A 443 -11.63 8.44 21.92
C VAL A 443 -12.31 8.74 20.58
N GLN A 444 -11.56 8.57 19.50
CA GLN A 444 -11.97 8.87 18.12
C GLN A 444 -12.86 7.74 17.58
N GLY A 445 -12.39 6.49 17.65
CA GLY A 445 -13.19 5.29 17.40
C GLY A 445 -13.80 5.15 15.99
N ARG A 446 -13.15 5.67 14.95
CA ARG A 446 -13.60 5.63 13.53
C ARG A 446 -12.61 4.92 12.58
N CYS A 447 -11.49 4.38 13.08
CA CYS A 447 -10.54 3.65 12.26
C CYS A 447 -10.96 2.19 12.05
N ARG A 448 -11.27 1.82 10.81
CA ARG A 448 -11.58 0.44 10.39
C ARG A 448 -10.37 -0.49 10.54
N VAL A 449 -9.17 0.05 10.36
CA VAL A 449 -7.89 -0.67 10.45
C VAL A 449 -7.00 -0.01 11.50
N VAL A 450 -6.54 -0.82 12.46
CA VAL A 450 -5.55 -0.43 13.48
C VAL A 450 -4.54 -1.58 13.67
N ASP A 451 -3.55 -1.67 12.76
CA ASP A 451 -2.46 -2.67 12.82
C ASP A 451 -1.19 -2.04 13.42
N ILE A 452 -1.05 -2.19 14.73
CA ILE A 452 0.11 -1.70 15.49
C ILE A 452 1.00 -2.90 15.84
N ARG A 453 2.25 -2.88 15.36
CA ARG A 453 3.27 -3.90 15.64
C ARG A 453 4.54 -3.24 16.13
N ILE A 454 5.09 -3.74 17.23
CA ILE A 454 6.29 -3.18 17.89
C ILE A 454 7.27 -4.34 18.12
N ASP A 455 8.15 -4.63 17.17
CA ASP A 455 9.00 -5.83 17.16
C ASP A 455 10.39 -5.61 16.57
N ASN A 456 11.33 -6.50 16.91
CA ASN A 456 12.72 -6.48 16.41
C ASN A 456 12.95 -7.58 15.36
N LEU A 457 11.90 -8.00 14.67
CA LEU A 457 12.01 -8.67 13.37
C LEU A 457 12.68 -7.68 12.40
N ARG A 458 14.00 -7.76 12.28
CA ARG A 458 14.78 -6.93 11.34
C ARG A 458 14.17 -7.05 9.94
N PRO A 459 14.09 -5.96 9.16
CA PRO A 459 13.74 -6.07 7.75
C PRO A 459 14.77 -7.00 7.09
N ARG A 460 14.28 -7.99 6.35
CA ARG A 460 15.08 -8.77 5.42
C ARG A 460 14.51 -8.51 4.03
N GLU A 461 15.36 -8.48 3.01
CA GLU A 461 14.92 -8.40 1.63
C GLU A 461 14.08 -9.62 1.26
N ASP A 462 14.59 -10.79 1.62
CA ASP A 462 13.96 -12.09 1.40
C ASP A 462 13.44 -12.62 2.76
N VAL A 463 12.12 -12.83 2.84
CA VAL A 463 11.41 -13.41 4.00
C VAL A 463 10.89 -14.77 3.59
N PHE A 464 11.71 -15.80 3.82
CA PHE A 464 11.38 -17.19 3.49
C PHE A 464 10.20 -17.70 4.34
N ASP A 465 9.23 -18.37 3.71
CA ASP A 465 8.13 -19.07 4.38
C ASP A 465 8.33 -20.60 4.38
N GLU A 466 7.37 -21.34 4.95
CA GLU A 466 7.46 -22.82 5.04
C GLU A 466 7.50 -23.50 3.66
N GLY A 467 6.93 -22.86 2.63
CA GLY A 467 6.97 -23.29 1.23
C GLY A 467 8.35 -23.16 0.58
N ASP A 468 9.14 -22.15 0.98
CA ASP A 468 10.54 -22.00 0.51
C ASP A 468 11.48 -23.07 1.07
N PHE A 469 11.05 -23.82 2.09
CA PHE A 469 11.75 -24.97 2.68
C PHE A 469 11.04 -26.31 2.39
N LEU A 470 10.09 -26.34 1.44
CA LEU A 470 9.59 -27.61 0.92
C LEU A 470 10.61 -28.16 -0.09
N ASP A 471 11.39 -29.14 0.35
CA ASP A 471 12.38 -29.84 -0.48
C ASP A 471 11.72 -30.38 -1.75
N SER A 472 11.94 -29.69 -2.87
CA SER A 472 11.55 -30.12 -4.21
C SER A 472 12.64 -30.97 -4.89
N GLU A 473 13.69 -31.31 -4.15
CA GLU A 473 14.60 -32.38 -4.51
C GLU A 473 13.80 -33.69 -4.58
N VAL A 474 13.83 -34.34 -5.76
CA VAL A 474 13.50 -35.76 -5.84
C VAL A 474 14.42 -36.48 -4.87
N SER A 475 13.86 -37.35 -4.02
CA SER A 475 14.61 -37.95 -2.93
C SER A 475 15.82 -38.70 -3.48
N GLY A 476 17.01 -38.35 -2.97
CA GLY A 476 18.29 -38.91 -3.41
C GLY A 476 18.50 -40.39 -3.04
N ASP A 477 17.43 -41.11 -2.72
CA ASP A 477 17.40 -42.54 -2.49
C ASP A 477 17.09 -43.35 -3.77
N GLU A 478 16.57 -42.73 -4.84
CA GLU A 478 16.31 -43.42 -6.12
C GLU A 478 17.58 -44.01 -6.77
N ASP A 479 18.76 -43.41 -6.54
CA ASP A 479 20.05 -43.93 -7.02
C ASP A 479 20.66 -45.03 -6.12
N TRP A 480 20.18 -45.23 -4.87
CA TRP A 480 20.73 -46.25 -3.97
C TRP A 480 20.07 -47.62 -4.20
N ASN A 481 20.42 -48.25 -5.33
CA ASN A 481 19.89 -49.56 -5.74
C ASN A 481 20.32 -50.76 -4.87
N GLY A 482 21.17 -50.54 -3.87
CA GLY A 482 21.61 -51.56 -2.89
C GLY A 482 22.49 -52.68 -3.43
N ASN A 483 22.91 -52.63 -4.70
CA ASN A 483 23.73 -53.68 -5.33
C ASN A 483 25.20 -53.25 -5.47
N GLU A 484 25.87 -53.07 -4.32
CA GLU A 484 27.34 -53.04 -4.25
C GLU A 484 27.90 -54.45 -4.51
N GLU A 485 27.79 -54.94 -5.75
CA GLU A 485 28.59 -56.07 -6.21
C GLU A 485 30.06 -55.62 -6.30
N ASN A 486 30.77 -55.99 -5.25
CA ASN A 486 32.18 -55.74 -5.00
C ASN A 486 33.08 -56.16 -6.19
N ASP A 487 33.49 -55.19 -7.01
CA ASP A 487 34.54 -55.36 -8.04
C ASP A 487 35.45 -54.12 -8.18
N ASN A 488 36.39 -54.03 -7.24
CA ASN A 488 37.83 -53.84 -7.46
C ASN A 488 38.44 -52.55 -8.11
N ASP A 489 39.47 -52.02 -7.44
CA ASP A 489 40.54 -51.08 -7.89
C ASP A 489 40.17 -49.73 -8.55
N GLY A 490 40.38 -48.61 -7.82
CA GLY A 490 40.23 -47.27 -8.41
C GLY A 490 40.51 -46.04 -7.54
N TYR A 491 41.41 -46.08 -6.55
CA TYR A 491 41.74 -44.87 -5.76
C TYR A 491 42.40 -43.77 -6.62
N ALA A 492 41.73 -42.63 -6.76
CA ALA A 492 42.28 -41.38 -7.29
C ALA A 492 41.96 -40.21 -6.33
N TRP A 493 42.91 -39.30 -6.19
CA TRP A 493 42.94 -38.16 -5.26
C TRP A 493 43.28 -36.86 -6.01
#